data_AF-A0A258CU72-F1
#
_entry.id   AF-A0A258CU72-F1
#
_cell.length_a   1.000
_cell.length_b   1.000
_cell.length_c   1.000
_cell.angle_alpha   90.00
_cell.angle_beta   90.00
_cell.angle_gamma   90.00
#
_symmetry.space_group_name_H-M   'P 1'
#
loop_
_entity.id
_entity.type
_entity.pdbx_description
1 polymer ?
#
loop_
_entity_poly.entity_id
_entity_poly.type
_entity_poly.pdbx_seq_one_letter_code
_entity_poly.pdbx_strand_id
1 'polypeptide(L)' 'VVVDVEDKVAGLLVDSVSDIVDVPVSAVRPAPDLERDEHGLIEGLVLLDSDIVALLDLAAVIRDGGAEGQQVAKVARAS' A
#
# COMPACT_ATOMS: atom_id res chain seq x y z
N VAL A 1 -1.72 9.87 -2.90
CA VAL A 1 -0.32 9.42 -3.08
C VAL A 1 -0.22 8.59 -4.36
N VAL A 2 0.87 8.71 -5.14
CA VAL A 2 1.10 7.86 -6.32
C VAL A 2 2.21 6.88 -5.99
N VAL A 3 1.99 5.60 -6.28
CA VAL A 3 2.98 4.54 -6.08
C VAL A 3 3.22 3.81 -7.40
N ASP A 4 4.44 3.32 -7.56
CA ASP A 4 4.86 2.49 -8.67
C ASP A 4 5.43 1.19 -8.10
N VAL A 5 4.79 0.06 -8.42
CA VAL A 5 5.17 -1.27 -7.95
C VAL A 5 5.19 -2.19 -9.17
N GLU A 6 6.39 -2.66 -9.50
CA GLU A 6 6.65 -3.45 -10.71
C GLU A 6 6.23 -2.70 -11.98
N ASP A 7 5.25 -3.22 -12.74
CA ASP A 7 4.72 -2.61 -13.97
C ASP A 7 3.35 -1.93 -13.74
N LYS A 8 3.02 -1.63 -12.47
CA LYS A 8 1.73 -1.07 -12.08
C LYS A 8 1.90 0.25 -11.34
N VAL A 9 1.35 1.31 -11.93
CA VAL A 9 1.19 2.60 -11.27
C VAL A 9 -0.20 2.68 -10.67
N ALA A 10 -0.29 3.02 -9.38
CA ALA A 10 -1.55 3.16 -8.66
C ALA A 10 -1.62 4.50 -7.90
N GLY A 11 -2.84 5.03 -7.79
CA GLY A 11 -3.14 6.18 -6.93
C GLY A 11 -3.80 5.71 -5.64
N LEU A 12 -3.23 6.05 -4.50
CA LEU A 12 -3.83 5.87 -3.18
C LEU A 12 -4.55 7.16 -2.79
N LEU A 13 -5.86 7.07 -2.57
CA LEU A 13 -6.64 8.13 -1.95
C LEU A 13 -6.27 8.17 -0.45
N VAL A 14 -5.78 9.31 0.00
CA VAL A 14 -5.40 9.54 1.40
C VAL A 14 -6.00 10.87 1.87
N ASP A 15 -6.23 11.00 3.16
CA ASP A 15 -6.72 12.25 3.77
C ASP A 15 -5.65 13.36 3.75
N SER A 16 -4.39 12.99 4.01
CA SER A 16 -3.26 13.88 4.17
C SER A 16 -1.95 13.12 4.05
N VAL A 17 -0.85 13.87 3.93
CA VAL A 17 0.51 13.34 3.98
C VAL A 17 1.20 13.97 5.18
N SER A 18 1.78 13.14 6.04
CA SER A 18 2.57 13.56 7.20
C SER A 18 4.02 13.90 6.79
N ASP A 19 4.94 13.96 7.75
CA ASP A 19 6.36 14.17 7.50
C ASP A 19 7.08 12.88 7.07
N ILE A 20 8.31 13.00 6.59
CA ILE A 20 9.19 11.87 6.25
C ILE A 20 10.06 11.54 7.46
N VAL A 21 10.08 10.26 7.85
CA VAL A 21 10.85 9.79 9.00
C VAL A 21 11.82 8.68 8.61
N ASP A 22 13.01 8.69 9.23
CA ASP A 22 13.97 7.60 9.13
C ASP A 22 13.62 6.50 10.13
N VAL A 23 13.42 5.28 9.65
CA VAL A 23 13.08 4.13 10.49
C VAL A 23 14.13 3.04 10.34
N PRO A 24 14.83 2.63 11.41
CA PRO A 24 15.72 1.49 11.35
C PRO A 24 14.91 0.20 11.22
N VAL A 25 15.38 -0.75 10.40
CA VAL A 25 14.70 -2.04 10.18
C VAL A 25 14.43 -2.78 11.50
N SER A 26 15.31 -2.64 12.50
CA SER A 26 15.15 -3.24 13.83
C SER A 26 13.98 -2.67 14.66
N ALA A 27 13.45 -1.50 14.30
CA ALA A 27 12.28 -0.91 14.96
C ALA A 27 10.95 -1.44 14.39
N VAL A 28 10.98 -2.09 13.23
CA VAL A 28 9.80 -2.72 12.64
C VAL A 28 9.48 -3.98 13.45
N ARG A 29 8.27 -4.01 14.00
CA ARG A 29 7.74 -5.17 14.72
C ARG A 29 6.72 -5.88 13.82
N PRO A 30 6.63 -7.21 13.88
CA PRO A 30 5.60 -7.94 13.14
C PRO A 30 4.21 -7.47 13.58
N ALA A 31 3.27 -7.43 12.64
CA ALA A 31 1.87 -7.18 12.96
C ALA A 31 1.34 -8.28 13.92
N PRO A 32 0.58 -7.93 14.96
CA PRO A 32 -0.04 -8.90 15.86
C PRO A 32 -0.95 -9.86 15.08
N ASP A 33 -1.04 -11.12 15.52
CA ASP A 33 -1.87 -12.14 14.85
C ASP A 33 -3.36 -11.77 14.74
N LEU A 34 -3.85 -10.90 15.62
CA LEU A 34 -5.22 -10.37 15.60
C LEU A 34 -5.49 -9.39 14.44
N GLU A 35 -4.44 -8.83 13.84
CA GLU A 35 -4.51 -7.84 12.76
C GLU A 35 -3.93 -8.35 11.44
N ARG A 36 -3.59 -9.64 11.34
CA ARG A 36 -3.32 -10.25 10.04
C ARG A 36 -4.64 -10.35 9.31
N ASP A 37 -5.04 -9.24 8.68
CA ASP A 37 -6.20 -9.20 7.79
C ASP A 37 -6.02 -10.32 6.75
N GLU A 38 -7.13 -10.91 6.29
CA GLU A 38 -7.12 -12.09 5.41
C GLU A 38 -6.30 -11.87 4.11
N HIS A 39 -6.04 -10.62 3.75
CA HIS A 39 -5.33 -10.14 2.57
C HIS A 39 -3.88 -9.73 2.85
N GLY A 40 -3.47 -9.62 4.12
CA GLY A 40 -2.09 -9.37 4.53
C GLY A 40 -1.56 -8.02 4.08
N LEU A 41 -2.34 -6.95 4.23
CA LEU A 41 -1.99 -5.60 3.74
C LEU A 41 -0.91 -4.90 4.59
N ILE A 42 -0.68 -5.36 5.82
CA ILE A 42 0.29 -4.78 6.76
C ILE A 42 1.53 -5.68 6.84
N GLU A 43 2.68 -5.14 6.48
CA GLU A 43 3.98 -5.80 6.59
C GLU A 43 4.50 -5.78 8.04
N GLY A 44 4.27 -4.67 8.75
CA GLY A 44 4.71 -4.50 10.12
C GLY A 44 4.23 -3.21 10.76
N LEU A 45 4.55 -3.04 12.04
CA LEU A 45 4.20 -1.86 12.82
C LEU A 45 5.46 -1.21 13.39
N VAL A 46 5.49 0.11 13.35
CA VAL A 46 6.56 0.94 13.91
C VAL A 46 5.94 1.83 14.98
N LEU A 47 6.58 1.92 16.14
CA LEU A 47 6.22 2.90 17.16
C LEU A 47 7.11 4.14 16.96
N LEU A 48 6.53 5.23 16.50
CA LEU A 48 7.18 6.53 16.36
C LEU A 48 6.69 7.43 17.48
N ASP A 49 7.58 7.74 18.44
CA ASP A 49 7.23 8.46 19.67
C ASP A 49 6.05 7.81 20.42
N SER A 50 4.84 8.32 20.22
CA SER A 50 3.60 7.80 20.81
C SER A 50 2.60 7.26 19.78
N ASP A 51 2.93 7.33 18.49
CA ASP A 51 2.08 6.93 17.38
C ASP A 51 2.48 5.56 16.83
N ILE A 52 1.49 4.72 16.56
CA ILE A 52 1.70 3.44 15.87
C ILE A 52 1.48 3.69 14.37
N VAL A 53 2.52 3.46 13.58
CA VAL A 53 2.50 3.58 12.14
C VAL A 53 2.59 2.20 11.51
N ALA A 54 1.62 1.87 10.67
CA ALA A 54 1.62 0.62 9.91
C ALA A 54 2.46 0.77 8.63
N LEU A 55 3.33 -0.21 8.39
CA LEU A 55 4.03 -0.38 7.13
C LEU A 55 3.14 -1.20 6.18
N LEU A 56 2.73 -0.59 5.07
CA LEU A 56 1.84 -1.21 4.09
C LEU A 56 2.61 -2.03 3.06
N ASP A 57 2.16 -3.25 2.79
CA ASP A 57 2.58 -4.02 1.62
C ASP A 57 1.83 -3.48 0.39
N LEU A 58 2.49 -2.59 -0.36
CA LEU A 58 1.90 -1.97 -1.56
C LEU A 58 1.54 -2.99 -2.65
N ALA A 59 2.25 -4.12 -2.74
CA ALA A 59 1.91 -5.17 -3.70
C ALA A 59 0.61 -5.87 -3.28
N ALA A 60 0.40 -6.12 -1.99
CA ALA A 60 -0.86 -6.62 -1.46
C ALA A 60 -2.00 -5.62 -1.66
N VAL A 61 -1.78 -4.34 -1.35
CA VAL A 61 -2.77 -3.27 -1.55
C VAL A 61 -3.21 -3.17 -3.02
N ILE A 62 -2.28 -3.24 -3.97
CA ILE A 62 -2.60 -3.19 -5.40
C ILE A 62 -3.33 -4.45 -5.86
N ARG A 63 -3.00 -5.63 -5.33
CA ARG A 63 -3.72 -6.88 -5.65
C ARG A 63 -5.16 -6.83 -5.13
N ASP A 64 -5.36 -6.36 -3.91
CA ASP A 64 -6.67 -6.29 -3.27
C ASP A 64 -7.57 -5.22 -3.90
N GLY A 65 -7.02 -4.02 -4.12
CA GLY A 65 -7.74 -2.91 -4.79
C GLY A 65 -7.92 -3.07 -6.30
N GLY A 66 -7.34 -4.11 -6.91
CA GLY A 66 -7.18 -4.25 -8.37
C GLY A 66 -8.25 -5.08 -9.09
N ALA A 67 -9.36 -5.47 -8.45
CA ALA A 67 -10.37 -6.34 -9.07
C ALA A 67 -11.29 -5.66 -10.10
N GLU A 68 -11.28 -4.32 -10.24
CA GLU A 68 -12.16 -3.61 -11.18
C GLU A 68 -11.39 -2.57 -12.01
N GLY A 69 -10.83 -2.97 -13.16
CA GLY A 69 -10.18 -1.95 -14.00
C GLY A 69 -9.39 -2.36 -15.24
N GLN A 70 -9.55 -3.57 -15.80
CA GLN A 70 -8.97 -3.88 -17.12
C GLN A 70 -10.03 -3.78 -18.24
N GLN A 71 -10.46 -2.55 -18.56
CA GLN A 71 -11.14 -2.22 -19.82
C GLN A 71 -10.70 -0.85 -20.35
N VAL A 72 -9.41 -0.69 -20.69
CA VAL A 72 -8.94 0.42 -21.54
C VAL A 72 -8.10 -0.11 -22.71
N ALA A 73 -8.68 -0.99 -23.51
CA ALA A 73 -8.13 -1.37 -24.81
C ALA A 73 -9.22 -1.81 -25.79
N LYS A 74 -10.14 -0.91 -26.17
CA LYS A 74 -10.96 -1.13 -27.39
C LYS A 74 -11.31 0.10 -28.22
N VAL A 75 -10.81 1.29 -27.89
CA VAL A 75 -11.05 2.51 -28.69
C VAL A 75 -9.78 2.96 -29.39
N ALA A 76 -9.23 2.12 -30.27
CA ALA A 76 -8.23 2.57 -31.24
C ALA A 76 -8.09 1.52 -32.35
N ARG A 77 -9.09 1.39 -33.24
CA ARG A 77 -8.98 1.01 -34.67
C ARG A 77 -10.38 1.03 -35.29
N ALA A 78 -10.82 2.20 -35.73
CA ALA A 78 -11.78 2.36 -36.81
C ALA A 78 -11.70 3.81 -37.29
N SER A 79 -10.89 4.03 -38.33
CA SER A 79 -10.94 5.18 -39.21
C SER A 79 -11.02 4.63 -40.63
#